data_AF-A0A5C5V533-F1
#
_entry.id   AF-A0A5C5V533-F1
#
_cell.length_a   1.000
_cell.length_b   1.000
_cell.length_c   1.000
_cell.angle_alpha   90.00
_cell.angle_beta   90.00
_cell.angle_gamma   90.00
#
_symmetry.space_group_name_H-M   'P 1'
#
loop_
_entity.id
_entity.type
_entity.pdbx_description
1 polymer ?
#
loop_
_entity_poly.entity_id
_entity_poly.type
_entity_poly.pdbx_seq_one_letter_code
_entity_poly.pdbx_strand_id
1 'polypeptide(L)'
;MNRRDYLAGALALLTIIGCGGYPEVSPAAYEMAKTLSTVCNLQNDQQLQRFRTLIDDKLSAGEITASEHAMLSRIADMAESGDWQNAELETRQMMLDQAGR
;
A
#
# COMPACT_ATOMS: atom_id res chain seq x y z
N MET A 1 20.96 37.17 18.52
CA MET A 1 20.18 37.69 17.38
C MET A 1 20.40 36.77 16.19
N ASN A 2 19.38 35.95 15.93
CA ASN A 2 19.11 35.02 14.83
C ASN A 2 20.06 34.96 13.62
N ARG A 3 20.48 33.74 13.27
CA ARG A 3 20.23 33.18 11.93
C ARG A 3 19.75 31.74 12.08
N ARG A 4 18.49 31.53 11.71
CA ARG A 4 17.79 30.25 11.67
C ARG A 4 18.02 29.68 10.28
N ASP A 5 18.76 28.59 10.18
CA ASP A 5 18.86 27.82 8.95
C ASP A 5 17.71 26.80 8.96
N TYR A 6 16.66 27.12 8.20
CA TYR A 6 15.57 26.21 7.88
C TYR A 6 15.87 25.56 6.54
N LEU A 7 16.07 24.24 6.47
CA LEU A 7 15.92 23.51 5.19
C LEU A 7 15.35 22.10 5.39
N ALA A 8 14.15 21.95 4.81
CA ALA A 8 13.52 20.75 4.26
C ALA A 8 13.29 19.57 5.24
N GLY A 9 12.09 19.30 5.75
CA GLY A 9 10.80 19.35 5.05
C GLY A 9 10.39 17.99 4.51
N ALA A 10 10.44 16.93 5.33
CA ALA A 10 9.75 15.68 5.04
C ALA A 10 8.36 15.74 5.70
N LEU A 11 7.45 16.46 5.05
CA LEU A 11 6.03 16.44 5.40
C LEU A 11 5.49 15.06 4.98
N ALA A 12 5.62 14.08 5.88
CA ALA A 12 4.93 12.81 5.74
C ALA A 12 3.43 13.10 5.73
N LEU A 13 2.85 13.11 4.53
CA LEU A 13 1.42 13.13 4.28
C LEU A 13 0.83 11.83 4.83
N LEU A 14 0.58 11.82 6.14
CA LEU A 14 -0.35 10.93 6.80
C LEU A 14 -1.76 11.31 6.33
N THR A 15 -2.10 11.01 5.07
CA THR A 15 -3.48 11.08 4.60
C THR A 15 -4.21 9.89 5.18
N ILE A 16 -4.67 10.05 6.42
CA ILE A 16 -5.68 9.24 7.08
C ILE A 16 -6.70 8.83 6.00
N ILE A 17 -6.79 7.54 5.66
CA ILE A 17 -7.92 6.99 4.90
C ILE A 17 -9.07 6.95 5.90
N GLY A 18 -9.56 8.14 6.23
CA GLY A 18 -10.71 8.38 7.08
C GLY A 18 -11.82 8.86 6.17
N CYS A 19 -12.88 8.05 6.09
CA CYS A 19 -14.16 8.32 5.44
C CYS A 19 -14.19 8.14 3.90
N GLY A 20 -14.19 6.89 3.43
CA GLY A 20 -14.55 6.62 2.01
C GLY A 20 -14.44 5.18 1.52
N GLY A 21 -13.65 4.33 2.19
CA GLY A 21 -13.30 3.01 1.68
C GLY A 21 -12.41 3.08 0.43
N TYR A 22 -11.96 1.93 -0.04
CA TYR A 22 -11.17 1.81 -1.26
C TYR A 22 -12.09 1.98 -2.49
N PRO A 23 -11.61 2.66 -3.56
CA PRO A 23 -12.32 2.71 -4.84
C PRO A 23 -12.41 1.30 -5.46
N GLU A 24 -13.19 1.19 -6.54
CA GLU A 24 -13.19 -0.03 -7.34
C GLU A 24 -11.80 -0.27 -7.94
N VAL A 25 -11.34 -1.52 -7.90
CA VAL A 25 -10.04 -1.93 -8.44
C VAL A 25 -10.20 -3.07 -9.43
N SER A 26 -9.21 -3.18 -10.32
CA SER A 26 -9.08 -4.26 -11.28
C SER A 26 -8.92 -5.62 -10.59
N PRO A 27 -9.26 -6.73 -11.30
CA PRO A 27 -8.98 -8.07 -10.81
C PRO A 27 -7.50 -8.31 -10.48
N ALA A 28 -6.59 -7.71 -11.25
CA ALA A 28 -5.16 -7.82 -11.00
C ALA A 28 -4.77 -7.19 -9.66
N ALA A 29 -5.22 -5.96 -9.38
CA ALA A 29 -4.99 -5.31 -8.11
C ALA A 29 -5.64 -6.04 -6.92
N TYR A 30 -6.81 -6.66 -7.12
CA TYR A 30 -7.47 -7.48 -6.10
C TYR A 30 -6.66 -8.74 -5.74
N GLU A 31 -6.13 -9.47 -6.72
CA GLU A 31 -5.27 -10.63 -6.46
C GLU A 31 -3.93 -10.23 -5.80
N MET A 32 -3.42 -9.05 -6.13
CA MET A 32 -2.27 -8.48 -5.45
C MET A 32 -2.58 -8.14 -3.99
N ALA A 33 -3.76 -7.58 -3.69
CA ALA A 33 -4.18 -7.33 -2.31
C ALA A 33 -4.28 -8.63 -1.48
N LYS A 34 -4.79 -9.73 -2.05
CA LYS A 34 -4.76 -11.06 -1.40
C LYS A 34 -3.35 -11.53 -1.09
N THR A 35 -2.46 -11.39 -2.08
CA THR A 35 -1.06 -11.77 -1.94
C THR A 35 -0.42 -10.96 -0.82
N LEU A 36 -0.59 -9.63 -0.83
CA LEU A 36 -0.06 -8.74 0.20
C LEU A 36 -0.64 -9.05 1.58
N SER A 37 -1.94 -9.37 1.69
CA SER A 37 -2.56 -9.79 2.95
C SER A 37 -1.85 -11.00 3.55
N THR A 38 -1.51 -11.99 2.72
CA THR A 38 -0.75 -13.18 3.15
C THR A 38 0.66 -12.81 3.60
N VAL A 39 1.35 -11.94 2.86
CA VAL A 39 2.69 -11.46 3.20
C VAL A 39 2.69 -10.71 4.53
N CYS A 40 1.73 -9.81 4.74
CA CYS A 40 1.58 -9.04 5.98
C CYS A 40 1.25 -9.95 7.17
N ASN A 41 0.33 -10.90 7.01
CA ASN A 41 -0.02 -11.86 8.05
C ASN A 41 1.18 -12.75 8.46
N LEU A 42 2.04 -13.12 7.50
CA LEU A 42 3.25 -13.90 7.77
C LEU A 42 4.43 -13.05 8.26
N GLN A 43 4.32 -11.71 8.23
CA GLN A 43 5.39 -10.76 8.54
C GLN A 43 6.70 -11.13 7.82
N ASN A 44 6.61 -11.45 6.52
CA ASN A 44 7.72 -12.01 5.77
C ASN A 44 8.40 -10.94 4.91
N ASP A 45 9.49 -10.36 5.41
CA ASP A 45 10.28 -9.33 4.72
C ASP A 45 10.71 -9.75 3.31
N GLN A 46 11.17 -10.99 3.13
CA GLN A 46 11.63 -11.46 1.83
C GLN A 46 10.48 -11.48 0.81
N GLN A 47 9.29 -11.91 1.23
CA GLN A 47 8.12 -11.89 0.36
C GLN A 47 7.60 -10.47 0.14
N LEU A 48 7.74 -9.56 1.11
CA LEU A 48 7.41 -8.14 0.93
C LEU A 48 8.28 -7.51 -0.17
N GLN A 49 9.58 -7.77 -0.17
CA GLN A 49 10.48 -7.25 -1.23
C GLN A 49 10.15 -7.84 -2.61
N ARG A 50 9.80 -9.12 -2.68
CA ARG A 50 9.32 -9.74 -3.93
C ARG A 50 7.99 -9.13 -4.38
N PHE A 51 7.09 -8.85 -3.44
CA PHE A 51 5.83 -8.17 -3.73
C PHE A 51 6.08 -6.77 -4.30
N ARG A 52 6.99 -5.98 -3.72
CA ARG A 52 7.39 -4.66 -4.27
C ARG A 52 7.87 -4.75 -5.72
N THR A 53 8.70 -5.73 -6.03
CA THR A 53 9.14 -5.95 -7.43
C THR A 53 7.95 -6.31 -8.33
N LEU A 54 7.10 -7.23 -7.86
CA LEU A 54 5.92 -7.66 -8.61
C LEU A 54 4.95 -6.51 -8.89
N ILE A 55 4.73 -5.59 -7.95
CA ILE A 55 3.79 -4.49 -8.17
C ILE A 55 4.32 -3.49 -9.20
N ASP A 56 5.63 -3.24 -9.22
CA ASP A 56 6.28 -2.39 -10.21
C ASP A 56 6.22 -3.01 -11.61
N ASP A 57 6.42 -4.34 -11.70
CA ASP A 57 6.28 -5.09 -12.95
C ASP A 57 4.85 -4.99 -13.51
N LYS A 58 3.84 -5.11 -12.63
CA LYS A 58 2.42 -5.03 -13.03
C LYS A 58 2.03 -3.63 -13.50
N LEU A 59 2.54 -2.59 -12.86
CA LEU A 59 2.36 -1.21 -13.33
C LEU A 59 3.02 -1.01 -14.70
N SER A 60 4.26 -1.48 -14.85
CA SER A 60 5.03 -1.35 -16.10
C SER A 60 4.40 -2.10 -17.27
N ALA A 61 3.76 -3.24 -16.99
CA ALA A 61 3.00 -4.03 -17.96
C ALA A 61 1.61 -3.43 -18.28
N GLY A 62 1.18 -2.39 -17.56
CA GLY A 62 -0.16 -1.80 -17.71
C GLY A 62 -1.29 -2.70 -17.19
N GLU A 63 -0.97 -3.70 -16.38
CA GLU A 63 -1.96 -4.61 -15.78
C GLU A 63 -2.69 -3.98 -14.58
N ILE A 64 -2.06 -2.96 -13.97
CA ILE A 64 -2.67 -2.11 -12.95
C ILE A 64 -2.42 -0.64 -13.28
N THR A 65 -3.28 0.22 -12.76
CA THR A 65 -3.16 1.67 -12.85
C THR A 65 -2.17 2.23 -11.84
N ALA A 66 -1.69 3.45 -12.08
CA ALA A 66 -0.85 4.17 -11.11
C ALA A 66 -1.54 4.39 -9.75
N SER A 67 -2.86 4.55 -9.73
CA SER A 67 -3.62 4.66 -8.48
C SER A 67 -3.64 3.36 -7.69
N GLU A 68 -3.83 2.22 -8.35
CA GLU A 68 -3.81 0.91 -7.69
C GLU A 68 -2.41 0.57 -7.17
N HIS A 69 -1.39 0.85 -7.97
CA HIS A 69 0.00 0.73 -7.56
C HIS A 69 0.28 1.56 -6.31
N ALA A 70 -0.16 2.83 -6.27
CA ALA A 70 0.03 3.70 -5.12
C ALA A 70 -0.69 3.18 -3.86
N MET A 71 -1.90 2.64 -4.00
CA MET A 71 -2.63 2.03 -2.88
C MET A 71 -1.90 0.81 -2.32
N LEU A 72 -1.50 -0.13 -3.18
CA LEU A 72 -0.78 -1.34 -2.77
C LEU A 72 0.60 -1.03 -2.19
N SER A 73 1.33 -0.08 -2.80
CA SER A 73 2.64 0.38 -2.32
C SER A 73 2.54 0.98 -0.93
N ARG A 74 1.50 1.79 -0.67
CA ARG A 74 1.31 2.41 0.64
C ARG A 74 1.08 1.37 1.74
N ILE A 75 0.32 0.32 1.45
CA ILE A 75 0.12 -0.77 2.41
C ILE A 75 1.43 -1.55 2.63
N ALA A 76 2.21 -1.77 1.56
CA ALA A 76 3.54 -2.36 1.67
C ALA A 76 4.51 -1.49 2.49
N ASP A 77 4.43 -0.17 2.41
CA ASP A 77 5.22 0.77 3.22
C ASP A 77 4.87 0.67 4.71
N MET A 78 3.58 0.48 5.05
CA MET A 78 3.15 0.23 6.44
C MET A 78 3.81 -1.04 6.97
N ALA A 79 3.73 -2.13 6.20
CA ALA A 79 4.38 -3.39 6.53
C ALA A 79 5.89 -3.24 6.70
N GLU A 80 6.58 -2.57 5.77
CA GLU A 80 8.04 -2.33 5.84
C GLU A 80 8.45 -1.47 7.05
N SER A 81 7.57 -0.56 7.50
CA SER A 81 7.79 0.22 8.72
C SER A 81 7.59 -0.57 10.02
N GLY A 82 7.24 -1.86 9.93
CA GLY A 82 6.95 -2.75 11.05
C GLY A 82 5.48 -2.78 11.47
N ASP A 83 4.62 -2.00 10.80
CA ASP A 83 3.17 -1.97 11.07
C ASP A 83 2.42 -3.05 10.28
N TRP A 84 2.86 -4.29 10.46
CA TRP A 84 2.33 -5.46 9.75
C TRP A 84 0.84 -5.67 9.96
N GLN A 85 0.38 -5.42 11.19
CA GLN A 85 -1.00 -5.68 11.57
C GLN A 85 -1.96 -4.68 10.90
N ASN A 86 -1.64 -3.39 10.91
CA ASN A 86 -2.48 -2.43 10.19
C ASN A 86 -2.36 -2.62 8.67
N ALA A 87 -1.19 -2.99 8.14
CA ALA A 87 -1.06 -3.30 6.72
C ALA A 87 -1.98 -4.47 6.31
N GLU A 88 -2.04 -5.53 7.11
CA GLU A 88 -2.96 -6.62 6.89
C GLU A 88 -4.43 -6.16 6.94
N LEU A 89 -4.80 -5.35 7.94
CA LEU A 89 -6.16 -4.81 8.04
C LEU A 89 -6.54 -3.96 6.83
N GLU A 90 -5.63 -3.12 6.32
CA GLU A 90 -5.84 -2.31 5.12
C GLU A 90 -6.02 -3.18 3.87
N THR A 91 -5.21 -4.24 3.68
CA THR A 91 -5.44 -5.17 2.56
C THR A 91 -6.80 -5.86 2.64
N ARG A 92 -7.24 -6.25 3.84
CA ARG A 92 -8.55 -6.86 4.06
C ARG A 92 -9.67 -5.87 3.80
N GLN A 93 -9.53 -4.63 4.26
CA GLN A 93 -10.51 -3.57 4.01
C GLN A 93 -10.66 -3.30 2.51
N MET A 94 -9.53 -3.17 1.79
CA MET A 94 -9.52 -3.01 0.34
C MET A 94 -10.32 -4.12 -0.36
N MET A 95 -10.13 -5.39 0.05
CA MET A 95 -10.86 -6.52 -0.51
C MET A 95 -12.35 -6.52 -0.13
N LEU A 96 -12.70 -6.16 1.11
CA LEU A 96 -14.09 -6.06 1.57
C LEU A 96 -14.86 -4.99 0.80
N ASP A 97 -14.23 -3.87 0.50
CA ASP A 97 -14.82 -2.78 -0.28
C ASP A 97 -15.12 -3.17 -1.74
N GLN A 98 -14.51 -4.26 -2.24
CA GLN A 98 -14.83 -4.84 -3.54
C GLN A 98 -15.94 -5.89 -3.46
N ALA A 99 -16.03 -6.65 -2.36
CA ALA A 99 -17.00 -7.75 -2.23
C ALA A 99 -18.47 -7.28 -2.20
N GLY A 100 -18.71 -5.99 -1.93
CA GLY A 100 -20.03 -5.37 -1.94
C GLY A 100 -20.40 -4.64 -3.25
N ARG A 101 -19.61 -4.78 -4.32
CA ARG A 101 -19.80 -4.09 -5.60
C ARG A 101 -20.24 -5.03 -6.71
#